data_AF-A0A021VPQ0-F1
#
_entry.id   AF-A0A021VPQ0-F1
#
_cell.length_a   1.000
_cell.length_b   1.000
_cell.length_c   1.000
_cell.angle_alpha   90.00
_cell.angle_beta   90.00
_cell.angle_gamma   90.00
#
_symmetry.space_group_name_H-M   'P 1'
#
loop_
_entity.id
_entity.type
_entity.pdbx_description
1 polymer ?
#
loop_
_entity_poly.entity_id
_entity_poly.type
_entity_poly.pdbx_seq_one_letter_code
_entity_poly.pdbx_strand_id
1 'polypeptide(L)'
;MWPAATAGALVLGVAIGGAGGDEVTSEDLDVVADERDTLAQQLEEAQDAGQRAQDELSAQQTTIDARAAELDDREAELGERSTALDEREAAVTQTEEAVAAGRVEIGTWTVGVDIQPGTYRTAEAVTSTCYWGIYRSGTNGDDIIQNDIVQGGFPTVTLQEGQDFENGCGVFVKQ
;
A
#
# COMPACT_ATOMS: atom_id res chain seq x y z
N MET A 1 19.51 -18.06 14.39
CA MET A 1 20.32 -19.18 14.92
C MET A 1 21.74 -18.67 15.00
N TRP A 2 22.23 -18.40 16.21
CA TRP A 2 23.54 -17.81 16.49
C TRP A 2 24.61 -18.90 16.35
N PRO A 3 25.76 -18.70 15.69
CA PRO A 3 26.85 -19.64 15.84
C PRO A 3 27.37 -19.56 17.27
N ALA A 4 27.21 -20.64 18.02
CA ALA A 4 27.76 -20.80 19.34
C ALA A 4 29.29 -20.81 19.23
N ALA A 5 29.93 -19.66 19.46
CA ALA A 5 31.35 -19.61 19.75
C ALA A 5 31.54 -20.27 21.11
N THR A 6 31.82 -21.57 21.11
CA THR A 6 32.20 -22.31 22.31
C THR A 6 33.56 -21.81 22.77
N ALA A 7 33.54 -20.79 23.62
CA ALA A 7 34.70 -20.40 24.41
C ALA A 7 34.98 -21.54 25.39
N GLY A 8 35.93 -22.43 25.04
CA GLY A 8 36.43 -23.45 25.94
C GLY A 8 37.17 -22.79 27.10
N ALA A 9 36.48 -22.58 28.22
CA ALA A 9 37.14 -22.17 29.46
C ALA A 9 37.88 -23.39 30.03
N LEU A 10 39.21 -23.34 30.03
CA LEU A 10 40.03 -24.32 30.74
C LEU A 10 40.61 -23.68 31.99
N VAL A 11 40.18 -24.18 33.15
CA VAL A 11 40.80 -23.88 34.45
C VAL A 11 41.80 -25.00 34.74
N LEU A 12 43.08 -24.67 34.75
CA LEU A 12 44.12 -25.52 35.34
C LEU A 12 44.81 -24.73 36.44
N GLY A 13 44.61 -25.21 37.67
CA GLY A 13 45.28 -24.68 38.86
C GLY A 13 46.69 -25.24 38.95
N VAL A 14 47.68 -24.39 38.72
CA VAL A 14 49.07 -24.71 39.02
C VAL A 14 49.27 -24.59 40.53
N ALA A 15 49.32 -25.74 41.21
CA ALA A 15 49.62 -25.82 42.63
C ALA A 15 51.13 -25.70 42.85
N ILE A 16 51.64 -24.46 43.00
CA ILE A 16 53.01 -24.23 43.44
C ILE A 16 53.00 -23.73 44.89
N GLY A 17 53.42 -24.61 45.80
CA GLY A 17 53.83 -24.32 47.18
C GLY A 17 53.23 -25.28 48.22
N GLY A 18 53.95 -25.99 49.08
CA GLY A 18 55.37 -26.09 49.41
C GLY A 18 55.52 -26.51 50.89
N ALA A 19 56.31 -27.55 51.19
CA ALA A 19 56.89 -27.82 52.53
C ALA A 19 57.90 -29.00 52.46
N GLY A 20 59.01 -28.80 51.77
CA GLY A 20 60.12 -29.75 51.64
C GLY A 20 61.05 -29.24 50.57
N GLY A 21 62.36 -29.20 50.83
CA GLY A 21 63.33 -28.62 49.89
C GLY A 21 63.55 -29.51 48.67
N ASP A 22 62.67 -29.44 47.69
CA ASP A 22 62.92 -29.99 46.35
C ASP A 22 63.52 -28.91 45.45
N GLU A 23 64.69 -29.25 44.91
CA GLU A 23 65.40 -28.52 43.87
C GLU A 23 64.50 -28.48 42.64
N VAL A 24 64.24 -27.29 42.06
CA VAL A 24 63.50 -27.19 40.79
C VAL A 24 64.22 -28.08 39.79
N THR A 25 63.56 -29.14 39.36
CA THR A 25 64.17 -30.10 38.45
C THR A 25 64.10 -29.56 37.03
N SER A 26 64.95 -30.07 36.14
CA SER A 26 64.83 -29.76 34.72
C SER A 26 63.47 -30.18 34.15
N GLU A 27 62.88 -31.26 34.67
CA GLU A 27 61.57 -31.77 34.25
C GLU A 27 60.44 -30.77 34.56
N ASP A 28 60.47 -30.10 35.72
CA ASP A 28 59.47 -29.09 36.08
C ASP A 28 59.57 -27.83 35.17
N LEU A 29 60.78 -27.45 34.76
CA LEU A 29 60.99 -26.33 33.86
C LEU A 29 60.54 -26.63 32.43
N ASP A 30 60.71 -27.87 31.97
CA ASP A 30 60.26 -28.32 30.65
C ASP A 30 58.72 -28.34 30.56
N VAL A 31 58.03 -28.81 31.61
CA VAL A 31 56.55 -28.79 31.67
C VAL A 31 56.01 -27.36 31.59
N VAL A 32 56.60 -26.42 32.33
CA VAL A 32 56.19 -25.00 32.28
C VAL A 32 56.46 -24.37 30.92
N ALA A 33 57.54 -24.78 30.22
CA ALA A 33 57.83 -24.33 28.87
C ALA A 33 56.79 -24.83 27.85
N ASP A 34 56.40 -26.11 27.94
CA ASP A 34 55.37 -26.71 27.08
C ASP A 34 53.97 -26.08 27.33
N GLU A 35 53.63 -25.79 28.58
CA GLU A 35 52.40 -25.08 28.93
C GLU A 35 52.37 -23.66 28.36
N ARG A 36 53.49 -22.93 28.45
CA ARG A 36 53.63 -21.58 27.86
C ARG A 36 53.41 -21.63 26.35
N ASP A 37 54.02 -22.61 25.67
CA ASP A 37 53.93 -22.71 24.21
C ASP A 37 52.52 -23.09 23.76
N THR A 38 51.85 -23.97 24.52
CA THR A 38 50.42 -24.30 24.33
C THR A 38 49.53 -23.07 24.51
N LEU A 39 49.74 -22.28 25.58
CA LEU A 39 48.99 -21.06 25.84
C LEU A 39 49.24 -19.99 24.77
N ALA A 40 50.47 -19.86 24.29
CA ALA A 40 50.80 -18.95 23.20
C ALA A 40 50.06 -19.32 21.91
N GLN A 41 50.02 -20.61 21.56
CA GLN A 41 49.26 -21.10 20.41
C GLN A 41 47.75 -20.87 20.55
N GLN A 42 47.18 -21.15 21.73
CA GLN A 42 45.76 -20.89 22.00
C GLN A 42 45.40 -19.41 21.93
N LEU A 43 46.28 -18.52 22.41
CA LEU A 43 46.07 -17.08 22.33
C LEU A 43 46.06 -16.60 20.88
N GLU A 44 46.97 -17.10 20.05
CA GLU A 44 47.03 -16.79 18.61
C GLU A 44 45.75 -17.27 17.91
N GLU A 45 45.32 -18.51 18.15
CA GLU A 45 44.07 -19.06 17.61
C GLU A 45 42.83 -18.25 18.05
N ALA A 46 42.79 -17.83 19.31
CA ALA A 46 41.69 -17.03 19.84
C ALA A 46 41.68 -15.60 19.26
N GLN A 47 42.85 -14.98 19.06
CA GLN A 47 42.97 -13.67 18.40
C GLN A 47 42.51 -13.74 16.95
N ASP A 48 42.94 -14.78 16.24
CA ASP A 48 42.53 -15.08 14.87
C ASP A 48 41.01 -15.29 14.74
N ALA A 49 40.42 -16.09 15.65
CA ALA A 49 38.98 -16.29 15.69
C ALA A 49 38.23 -14.98 16.00
N GLY A 50 38.77 -14.17 16.91
CA GLY A 50 38.23 -12.85 17.24
C GLY A 50 38.26 -11.89 16.05
N GLN A 51 39.34 -11.87 15.27
CA GLN A 51 39.43 -11.04 14.07
C GLN A 51 38.43 -11.49 13.01
N ARG A 52 38.32 -12.80 12.74
CA ARG A 52 37.33 -13.33 11.79
C ARG A 52 35.90 -12.97 12.19
N ALA A 53 35.58 -13.04 13.48
CA ALA A 53 34.26 -12.65 13.98
C ALA A 53 33.99 -11.15 13.83
N GLN A 54 35.00 -10.29 14.03
CA GLN A 54 34.88 -8.84 13.78
C GLN A 54 34.66 -8.53 12.30
N ASP A 55 35.39 -9.19 11.42
CA ASP A 55 35.25 -9.03 9.96
C ASP A 55 33.86 -9.47 9.49
N GLU A 56 33.36 -10.59 10.00
CA GLU A 56 32.00 -11.08 9.70
C GLU A 56 30.93 -10.10 10.20
N LEU A 57 31.05 -9.58 11.43
CA LEU A 57 30.10 -8.61 11.97
C LEU A 57 30.09 -7.31 11.15
N SER A 58 31.27 -6.84 10.73
CA SER A 58 31.41 -5.66 9.86
C SER A 58 30.72 -5.87 8.49
N ALA A 59 30.89 -7.05 7.90
CA ALA A 59 30.22 -7.41 6.65
C ALA A 59 28.69 -7.53 6.81
N GLN A 60 28.22 -8.09 7.93
CA GLN A 60 26.80 -8.16 8.26
C GLN A 60 26.21 -6.76 8.47
N GLN A 61 26.91 -5.88 9.19
CA GLN A 61 26.49 -4.49 9.39
C GLN A 61 26.32 -3.76 8.06
N THR A 62 27.31 -3.88 7.16
CA THR A 62 27.23 -3.29 5.82
C THR A 62 26.02 -3.81 5.03
N THR A 63 25.69 -5.10 5.18
CA THR A 63 24.51 -5.70 4.53
C THR A 63 23.21 -5.15 5.12
N ILE A 64 23.14 -5.01 6.45
CA ILE A 64 21.98 -4.45 7.14
C ILE A 64 21.76 -3.00 6.72
N ASP A 65 22.82 -2.19 6.68
CA ASP A 65 22.74 -0.79 6.28
C ASP A 65 22.25 -0.64 4.84
N ALA A 66 22.74 -1.50 3.93
CA ALA A 66 22.27 -1.53 2.54
C ALA A 66 20.78 -1.91 2.43
N ARG A 67 20.32 -2.88 3.24
CA ARG A 67 18.91 -3.27 3.28
C ARG A 67 18.01 -2.21 3.89
N ALA A 68 18.50 -1.48 4.90
CA ALA A 68 17.78 -0.36 5.49
C ALA A 68 17.54 0.74 4.45
N ALA A 69 18.59 1.14 3.71
CA ALA A 69 18.46 2.10 2.63
C ALA A 69 17.48 1.64 1.53
N GLU A 70 17.52 0.35 1.16
CA GLU A 70 16.58 -0.23 0.18
C GLU A 70 15.12 -0.20 0.67
N LEU A 71 14.89 -0.31 1.99
CA LEU A 71 13.56 -0.20 2.59
C LEU A 71 13.07 1.23 2.63
N ASP A 72 13.95 2.18 2.97
CA ASP A 72 13.64 3.61 2.98
C ASP A 72 13.22 4.09 1.57
N ASP A 73 13.95 3.66 0.53
CA ASP A 73 13.61 3.96 -0.87
C ASP A 73 12.24 3.40 -1.27
N ARG A 74 11.92 2.16 -0.84
CA ARG A 74 10.62 1.54 -1.11
C ARG A 74 9.48 2.23 -0.36
N GLU A 75 9.71 2.65 0.89
CA GLU A 75 8.71 3.39 1.67
C GLU A 75 8.37 4.71 0.99
N ALA A 76 9.38 5.43 0.48
CA ALA A 76 9.18 6.65 -0.31
C ALA A 76 8.37 6.36 -1.59
N GLU A 77 8.75 5.35 -2.37
CA GLU A 77 8.04 4.95 -3.60
C GLU A 77 6.58 4.55 -3.32
N LEU A 78 6.33 3.83 -2.22
CA LEU A 78 4.98 3.45 -1.80
C LEU A 78 4.17 4.69 -1.36
N GLY A 79 4.79 5.64 -0.68
CA GLY A 79 4.14 6.91 -0.32
C GLY A 79 3.70 7.72 -1.55
N GLU A 80 4.56 7.82 -2.56
CA GLU A 80 4.23 8.46 -3.83
C GLU A 80 3.09 7.75 -4.55
N ARG A 81 3.13 6.41 -4.62
CA ARG A 81 2.06 5.61 -5.23
C ARG A 81 0.74 5.73 -4.49
N SER A 82 0.74 5.76 -3.16
CA SER A 82 -0.46 5.94 -2.36
C SER A 82 -1.12 7.28 -2.68
N THR A 83 -0.34 8.36 -2.69
CA THR A 83 -0.83 9.70 -3.02
C THR A 83 -1.43 9.75 -4.43
N ALA A 84 -0.75 9.14 -5.41
CA ALA A 84 -1.25 9.07 -6.78
C ALA A 84 -2.52 8.22 -6.92
N LEU A 85 -2.72 7.20 -6.08
CA LEU A 85 -3.95 6.43 -6.04
C LEU A 85 -5.09 7.25 -5.43
N ASP A 86 -4.86 7.95 -4.32
CA ASP A 86 -5.86 8.81 -3.68
C ASP A 86 -6.38 9.88 -4.65
N GLU A 87 -5.48 10.52 -5.41
CA GLU A 87 -5.86 11.50 -6.44
C GLU A 87 -6.70 10.88 -7.57
N ARG A 88 -6.35 9.67 -8.02
CA ARG A 88 -7.10 8.95 -9.05
C ARG A 88 -8.46 8.51 -8.55
N GLU A 89 -8.56 8.03 -7.32
CA GLU A 89 -9.82 7.63 -6.70
C GLU A 89 -10.75 8.85 -6.58
N ALA A 90 -10.25 9.99 -6.10
CA ALA A 90 -11.01 11.24 -6.05
C ALA A 90 -11.51 11.68 -7.45
N ALA A 91 -10.66 11.59 -8.48
CA ALA A 91 -11.04 11.92 -9.85
C ALA A 91 -12.09 10.95 -10.42
N VAL A 92 -12.00 9.66 -10.11
CA VAL A 92 -13.00 8.65 -10.49
C VAL A 92 -14.32 8.94 -9.79
N THR A 93 -14.33 9.17 -8.47
CA THR A 93 -15.55 9.51 -7.74
C THR A 93 -16.22 10.75 -8.31
N GLN A 94 -15.47 11.82 -8.59
CA GLN A 94 -16.03 13.02 -9.22
C GLN A 94 -16.64 12.70 -10.61
N THR A 95 -15.99 11.83 -11.38
CA THR A 95 -16.50 11.41 -12.69
C THR A 95 -17.78 10.58 -12.54
N GLU A 96 -17.84 9.66 -11.59
CA GLU A 96 -19.02 8.84 -11.30
C GLU A 96 -20.21 9.70 -10.84
N GLU A 97 -19.96 10.67 -9.96
CA GLU A 97 -20.97 11.63 -9.52
C GLU A 97 -21.48 12.49 -10.68
N ALA A 98 -20.59 12.97 -11.55
CA ALA A 98 -20.97 13.73 -12.74
C ALA A 98 -21.80 12.89 -13.72
N VAL A 99 -21.43 11.63 -13.93
CA VAL A 99 -22.20 10.68 -14.76
C VAL A 99 -23.56 10.42 -14.14
N ALA A 100 -23.63 10.18 -12.83
CA ALA A 100 -24.90 9.96 -12.13
C ALA A 100 -25.82 11.18 -12.21
N ALA A 101 -25.31 12.39 -11.96
CA ALA A 101 -26.07 13.63 -12.08
C ALA A 101 -26.51 13.95 -13.53
N GLY A 102 -25.78 13.42 -14.51
CA GLY A 102 -26.11 13.53 -15.92
C GLY A 102 -27.14 12.51 -16.41
N ARG A 103 -27.58 11.57 -15.56
CA ARG A 103 -28.53 10.50 -15.93
C ARG A 103 -29.90 10.75 -15.31
N VAL A 104 -30.93 10.54 -16.11
CA VAL A 104 -32.33 10.66 -15.71
C VAL A 104 -33.01 9.32 -16.00
N GLU A 105 -33.31 8.59 -14.94
CA GLU A 105 -33.99 7.30 -15.02
C GLU A 105 -35.49 7.51 -15.31
N ILE A 106 -36.23 6.42 -15.54
CA ILE A 106 -37.69 6.46 -15.71
C ILE A 106 -38.34 7.02 -14.43
N GLY A 107 -39.27 7.96 -14.57
CA GLY A 107 -39.91 8.61 -13.44
C GLY A 107 -40.36 10.05 -13.73
N THR A 108 -40.70 10.79 -12.68
CA THR A 108 -41.02 12.22 -12.74
C THR A 108 -39.95 12.99 -11.97
N TRP A 109 -39.42 14.03 -12.60
CA TRP A 109 -38.26 14.77 -12.11
C TRP A 109 -38.52 16.27 -12.19
N THR A 110 -38.32 17.01 -11.10
CA THR A 110 -38.38 18.46 -11.12
C THR A 110 -37.03 19.05 -11.53
N VAL A 111 -37.01 19.80 -12.62
CA VAL A 111 -35.80 20.41 -13.18
C VAL A 111 -35.38 21.61 -12.34
N GLY A 112 -34.13 21.58 -11.88
CA GLY A 112 -33.56 22.50 -10.89
C GLY A 112 -33.64 21.98 -9.44
N VAL A 113 -34.37 20.88 -9.20
CA VAL A 113 -34.46 20.24 -7.87
C VAL A 113 -33.82 18.85 -7.92
N ASP A 114 -34.35 17.96 -8.77
CA ASP A 114 -33.88 16.57 -8.86
C ASP A 114 -32.83 16.40 -9.98
N ILE A 115 -32.98 17.14 -11.07
CA ILE A 115 -32.09 17.08 -12.25
C ILE A 115 -31.73 18.48 -12.72
N GLN A 116 -30.54 18.64 -13.31
CA GLN A 116 -30.10 19.94 -13.81
C GLN A 116 -30.82 20.33 -15.11
N PRO A 117 -31.00 21.62 -15.40
CA PRO A 117 -31.42 22.05 -16.73
C PRO A 117 -30.37 21.69 -17.79
N GLY A 118 -30.83 21.46 -19.02
CA GLY A 118 -29.97 21.13 -20.15
C GLY A 118 -30.64 20.24 -21.19
N THR A 119 -29.84 19.80 -22.17
CA THR A 119 -30.28 18.90 -23.23
C THR A 119 -29.95 17.47 -22.87
N TYR A 120 -30.93 16.58 -22.99
CA TYR A 120 -30.81 15.17 -22.67
C TYR A 120 -31.22 14.32 -23.86
N ARG A 121 -30.54 13.19 -24.05
CA ARG A 121 -30.87 12.20 -25.10
C ARG A 121 -30.89 10.81 -24.49
N THR A 122 -31.74 9.92 -24.98
CA THR A 122 -31.73 8.54 -24.46
C THR A 122 -30.37 7.88 -24.64
N ALA A 123 -29.94 7.12 -23.63
CA ALA A 123 -28.68 6.37 -23.64
C ALA A 123 -28.70 5.27 -24.72
N GLU A 124 -29.87 4.67 -24.92
CA GLU A 124 -30.10 3.59 -25.87
C GLU A 124 -31.21 3.98 -26.85
N ALA A 125 -31.29 3.26 -27.97
CA ALA A 125 -32.37 3.43 -28.91
C ALA A 125 -33.67 2.92 -28.29
N VAL A 126 -34.71 3.77 -28.31
CA VAL A 126 -36.08 3.35 -28.06
C VAL A 126 -36.48 2.36 -29.14
N THR A 127 -37.02 1.21 -28.74
CA THR A 127 -37.43 0.11 -29.64
C THR A 127 -38.91 -0.24 -29.53
N SER A 128 -39.60 0.27 -28.50
CA SER A 128 -41.03 0.13 -28.27
C SER A 128 -41.64 1.52 -28.04
N THR A 129 -42.96 1.62 -28.15
CA THR A 129 -43.65 2.90 -27.91
C THR A 129 -43.44 3.35 -26.46
N CYS A 130 -42.98 4.60 -26.28
CA CYS A 130 -42.84 5.23 -24.98
C CYS A 130 -43.37 6.66 -25.00
N TYR A 131 -43.59 7.22 -23.81
CA TYR A 131 -44.06 8.59 -23.63
C TYR A 131 -43.04 9.39 -22.82
N TRP A 132 -42.89 10.66 -23.15
CA TRP A 132 -42.29 11.65 -22.27
C TRP A 132 -43.08 12.94 -22.29
N GLY A 133 -43.05 13.69 -21.20
CA GLY A 133 -43.76 14.96 -21.04
C GLY A 133 -42.94 15.96 -20.23
N ILE A 134 -43.05 17.23 -20.60
CA ILE A 134 -42.51 18.40 -19.91
C ILE A 134 -43.70 19.25 -19.49
N TYR A 135 -43.80 19.54 -18.21
CA TYR A 135 -44.92 20.26 -17.61
C TYR A 135 -44.40 21.49 -16.86
N ARG A 136 -45.28 22.46 -16.61
CA ARG A 136 -44.97 23.51 -15.63
C ARG A 136 -44.94 22.89 -14.23
N SER A 137 -43.88 23.15 -13.48
CA SER A 137 -43.74 22.54 -12.16
C SER A 137 -44.85 23.01 -11.20
N GLY A 138 -45.30 22.08 -10.36
CA GLY A 138 -46.33 22.34 -9.34
C GLY A 138 -47.76 22.37 -9.87
N THR A 139 -47.99 22.12 -11.17
CA THR A 139 -49.34 21.97 -11.72
C THR A 139 -49.85 20.54 -11.66
N ASN A 140 -49.07 19.60 -11.09
CA ASN A 140 -49.43 18.20 -10.96
C ASN A 140 -49.83 17.54 -12.30
N GLY A 141 -49.12 17.91 -13.38
CA GLY A 141 -49.37 17.40 -14.75
C GLY A 141 -50.41 18.16 -15.56
N ASP A 142 -51.09 19.18 -14.99
CA ASP A 142 -52.19 19.86 -15.69
C ASP A 142 -51.75 20.81 -16.82
N ASP A 143 -50.52 21.34 -16.78
CA ASP A 143 -50.00 22.30 -17.77
C ASP A 143 -48.83 21.69 -18.56
N ILE A 144 -49.17 21.05 -19.69
CA ILE A 144 -48.19 20.46 -20.63
C ILE A 144 -47.53 21.57 -21.45
N ILE A 145 -46.21 21.64 -21.36
CA ILE A 145 -45.37 22.50 -22.20
C ILE A 145 -45.01 21.77 -23.50
N GLN A 146 -44.58 20.51 -23.40
CA GLN A 146 -44.24 19.68 -24.55
C GLN A 146 -44.33 18.20 -24.19
N ASN A 147 -44.76 17.35 -25.12
CA ASN A 147 -44.75 15.91 -24.95
C ASN A 147 -44.63 15.19 -26.30
N ASP A 148 -44.34 13.89 -26.25
CA ASP A 148 -44.36 13.04 -27.45
C ASP A 148 -44.62 11.57 -27.12
N ILE A 149 -45.17 10.84 -28.09
CA ILE A 149 -45.27 9.38 -28.10
C ILE A 149 -44.24 8.86 -29.10
N VAL A 150 -43.08 8.45 -28.60
CA VAL A 150 -41.94 8.03 -29.40
C VAL A 150 -42.10 6.56 -29.79
N GLN A 151 -41.95 6.25 -31.08
CA GLN A 151 -42.03 4.87 -31.60
C GLN A 151 -40.67 4.26 -31.94
N GLY A 152 -39.59 5.03 -31.84
CA GLY A 152 -38.22 4.54 -31.97
C GLY A 152 -37.17 5.64 -32.07
N GLY A 153 -35.90 5.24 -32.07
CA GLY A 153 -34.76 6.15 -32.22
C GLY A 153 -34.23 6.67 -30.88
N PHE A 154 -33.58 7.85 -30.90
CA PHE A 154 -32.96 8.44 -29.72
C PHE A 154 -33.58 9.80 -29.42
N PRO A 155 -34.76 9.86 -28.78
CA PRO A 155 -35.41 11.12 -28.49
C PRO A 155 -34.50 12.03 -27.66
N THR A 156 -34.60 13.32 -27.93
CA THR A 156 -33.81 14.37 -27.29
C THR A 156 -34.76 15.43 -26.75
N VAL A 157 -34.57 15.83 -25.50
CA VAL A 157 -35.36 16.84 -24.80
C VAL A 157 -34.48 17.97 -24.32
N THR A 158 -35.02 19.19 -24.23
CA THR A 158 -34.34 20.33 -23.62
C THR A 158 -35.15 20.78 -22.41
N LEU A 159 -34.56 20.64 -21.23
CA LEU A 159 -35.18 20.89 -19.95
C LEU A 159 -34.71 22.23 -19.37
N GLN A 160 -35.65 23.00 -18.83
CA GLN A 160 -35.42 24.28 -18.18
C GLN A 160 -35.86 24.23 -16.73
N GLU A 161 -35.23 25.03 -15.88
CA GLU A 161 -35.60 25.14 -14.47
C GLU A 161 -37.08 25.51 -14.29
N GLY A 162 -37.74 24.91 -13.28
CA GLY A 162 -39.16 25.11 -13.01
C GLY A 162 -40.09 24.27 -13.89
N GLN A 163 -39.56 23.25 -14.56
CA GLN A 163 -40.32 22.24 -15.29
C GLN A 163 -40.37 20.93 -14.50
N ASP A 164 -41.43 20.15 -14.69
CA ASP A 164 -41.46 18.73 -14.30
C ASP A 164 -41.30 17.88 -15.58
N PHE A 165 -40.37 16.92 -15.56
CA PHE A 165 -40.10 15.99 -16.65
C PHE A 165 -40.60 14.60 -16.29
N GLU A 166 -41.61 14.12 -17.01
CA GLU A 166 -42.08 12.74 -16.97
C GLU A 166 -41.37 11.93 -18.05
N ASN A 167 -40.64 10.91 -17.63
CA ASN A 167 -39.84 10.06 -18.48
C ASN A 167 -40.35 8.62 -18.44
N GLY A 168 -40.88 8.13 -19.55
CA GLY A 168 -41.19 6.71 -19.77
C GLY A 168 -40.33 6.05 -20.84
N CYS A 169 -39.26 6.70 -21.33
CA CYS A 169 -38.52 6.30 -22.54
C CYS A 169 -37.15 5.68 -22.28
N GLY A 170 -36.86 5.29 -21.04
CA GLY A 170 -35.56 4.74 -20.63
C GLY A 170 -34.65 5.80 -20.02
N VAL A 171 -33.35 5.54 -19.98
CA VAL A 171 -32.41 6.49 -19.37
C VAL A 171 -32.08 7.62 -20.32
N PHE A 172 -32.27 8.86 -19.89
CA PHE A 172 -31.80 10.06 -20.58
C PHE A 172 -30.44 10.49 -20.02
N VAL A 173 -29.50 10.84 -20.91
CA VAL A 173 -28.15 11.29 -20.57
C VAL A 173 -27.95 12.71 -21.09
N LYS A 174 -27.46 13.58 -20.20
CA LYS A 174 -27.12 14.97 -20.54
C LYS A 174 -26.06 15.01 -21.64
N GLN A 175 -26.27 15.86 -22.65
CA GLN A 175 -25.38 16.03 -23.81
C GLN A 175 -24.37 17.16 -23.61
#